data_AF-A0ABD2IYU4-F1
#
_entry.id   AF-A0ABD2IYU4-F1
#
_cell.length_a   1.000
_cell.length_b   1.000
_cell.length_c   1.000
_cell.angle_alpha   90.00
_cell.angle_beta   90.00
_cell.angle_gamma   90.00
#
_symmetry.space_group_name_H-M   'P 1'
#
loop_
_entity.id
_entity.type
_entity.pdbx_description
1 polymer ?
#
loop_
_entity_poly.entity_id
_entity_poly.type
_entity_poly.pdbx_seq_one_letter_code
_entity_poly.pdbx_strand_id
1 'polypeptide(L)'
;MICIRNSTVTFTFCQNNRPTAFSHTEFRAMATHGICTEYAPRRFPAIVLRIRGYNSGDPDGVATALLFRSGRVVMTGVRAPACGLCSTVNVMAHRVRHRVRAALRGAGLSAAARALRIGEVRVRNLVSSVRLPFRVHIERLYNSLMSRHSAIDQNHDDDNVLADIQFVGVRSCRLDFCAFPALRCTLSMALSESQQQQAQSVAPPIAVTFLLFVNGQLIVTGVRRVEHIDAALQNIETMVNRSTYRR
;
A
#
# COMPACT_ATOMS: atom_id res chain seq x y z
N MET A 1 -14.44 -7.69 7.43
CA MET A 1 -13.19 -7.15 7.98
C MET A 1 -12.15 -7.04 6.88
N ILE A 2 -11.63 -5.84 6.61
CA ILE A 2 -10.62 -5.61 5.56
C ILE A 2 -9.25 -6.08 6.02
N CYS A 3 -8.58 -6.87 5.17
CA CYS A 3 -7.22 -7.32 5.39
C CYS A 3 -6.27 -6.68 4.36
N ILE A 4 -5.17 -6.13 4.84
CA ILE A 4 -4.10 -5.59 4.00
C ILE A 4 -3.19 -6.75 3.61
N ARG A 5 -3.19 -7.10 2.33
CA ARG A 5 -2.40 -8.20 1.75
C ARG A 5 -0.96 -7.80 1.43
N ASN A 6 -0.73 -6.51 1.25
CA ASN A 6 0.61 -5.94 1.14
C ASN A 6 0.58 -4.47 1.52
N SER A 7 1.65 -3.99 2.16
CA SER A 7 1.90 -2.57 2.34
C SER A 7 3.35 -2.25 2.01
N THR A 8 3.54 -1.17 1.25
CA THR A 8 4.84 -0.58 0.97
C THR A 8 5.02 0.60 1.90
N VAL A 9 6.07 0.56 2.71
CA VAL A 9 6.36 1.54 3.75
C VAL A 9 7.77 2.08 3.52
N THR A 10 7.97 3.36 3.82
CA THR A 10 9.29 3.99 3.78
C THR A 10 9.59 4.68 5.08
N PHE A 11 10.82 4.57 5.55
CA PHE A 11 11.36 5.38 6.63
C PHE A 11 12.83 5.66 6.35
N THR A 12 13.42 6.57 7.12
CA THR A 12 14.84 6.88 7.03
C THR A 12 15.46 6.65 8.40
N PHE A 13 16.67 6.10 8.43
CA PHE A 13 17.44 6.07 9.66
C PHE A 13 17.96 7.47 10.00
N CYS A 14 17.98 7.79 11.29
CA CYS A 14 18.52 9.03 11.80
C CYS A 14 19.60 8.77 12.84
N GLN A 15 20.57 9.67 12.92
CA GLN A 15 21.55 9.78 13.99
C GLN A 15 21.51 11.22 14.49
N ASN A 16 21.42 11.42 15.81
CA ASN A 16 21.30 12.75 16.42
C ASN A 16 20.18 13.61 15.80
N ASN A 17 19.01 13.00 15.57
CA ASN A 17 17.84 13.62 14.92
C ASN A 17 18.04 14.13 13.48
N ARG A 18 19.16 13.77 12.82
CA ARG A 18 19.39 14.06 11.41
C ARG A 18 19.32 12.79 10.58
N PRO A 19 18.79 12.83 9.33
CA PRO A 19 18.90 11.71 8.40
C PRO A 19 20.36 11.27 8.29
N THR A 20 20.63 9.99 8.50
CA THR A 20 22.00 9.46 8.40
C THR A 20 22.24 8.87 7.02
N ALA A 21 23.38 9.19 6.44
CA ALA A 21 23.93 8.44 5.31
C ALA A 21 25.05 7.55 5.85
N PHE A 22 24.98 6.27 5.54
CA PHE A 22 26.01 5.33 5.97
C PHE A 22 27.28 5.52 5.13
N SER A 23 28.41 5.54 5.82
CA SER A 23 29.71 5.40 5.18
C SER A 23 29.80 4.08 4.41
N HIS A 24 30.75 3.99 3.46
CA HIS A 24 30.95 2.77 2.70
C HIS A 24 31.28 1.58 3.61
N THR A 25 32.08 1.84 4.64
CA THR A 25 32.52 0.86 5.64
C THR A 25 31.35 0.36 6.48
N GLU A 26 30.51 1.25 7.01
CA GLU A 26 29.29 0.87 7.74
C GLU A 26 28.34 0.07 6.86
N PHE A 27 28.12 0.51 5.62
CA PHE A 27 27.20 -0.15 4.70
C PHE A 27 27.67 -1.56 4.34
N ARG A 28 28.96 -1.71 4.03
CA ARG A 28 29.57 -3.02 3.79
C ARG A 28 29.54 -3.90 5.04
N ALA A 29 29.79 -3.34 6.22
CA ALA A 29 29.72 -4.06 7.48
C ALA A 29 28.31 -4.63 7.73
N MET A 30 27.26 -3.86 7.46
CA MET A 30 25.87 -4.32 7.55
C MET A 30 25.57 -5.47 6.58
N ALA A 31 26.14 -5.46 5.38
CA ALA A 31 25.97 -6.54 4.41
C ALA A 31 26.72 -7.82 4.82
N THR A 32 27.91 -7.69 5.39
CA THR A 32 28.76 -8.83 5.78
C THR A 32 28.29 -9.49 7.09
N HIS A 33 27.92 -8.69 8.09
CA HIS A 33 27.55 -9.19 9.43
C HIS A 33 26.04 -9.30 9.62
N GLY A 34 25.26 -8.96 8.60
CA GLY A 34 23.81 -9.05 8.61
C GLY A 34 23.32 -10.50 8.54
N ILE A 35 22.31 -10.84 9.34
CA ILE A 35 21.62 -12.13 9.24
C ILE A 35 20.47 -12.00 8.25
N CYS A 36 20.38 -12.97 7.33
CA CYS A 36 19.41 -12.98 6.23
C CYS A 36 19.47 -11.70 5.39
N THR A 37 20.68 -11.25 5.08
CA THR A 37 20.94 -10.09 4.23
C THR A 37 21.60 -10.51 2.92
N GLU A 38 21.11 -9.98 1.81
CA GLU A 38 21.70 -10.17 0.48
C GLU A 38 22.17 -8.79 -0.05
N TYR A 39 23.40 -8.72 -0.57
CA TYR A 39 23.92 -7.48 -1.16
C TYR A 39 24.77 -7.77 -2.40
N ALA A 40 24.27 -7.33 -3.55
CA ALA A 40 24.93 -7.49 -4.85
C ALA A 40 24.89 -6.15 -5.61
N PRO A 41 25.80 -5.20 -5.33
CA PRO A 41 25.72 -3.82 -5.83
C PRO A 41 25.73 -3.67 -7.35
N ARG A 42 26.29 -4.65 -8.08
CA ARG A 42 26.23 -4.69 -9.55
C ARG A 42 24.82 -4.99 -10.09
N ARG A 43 23.97 -5.67 -9.31
CA ARG A 43 22.59 -6.01 -9.67
C ARG A 43 21.58 -5.05 -9.04
N PHE A 44 21.81 -4.67 -7.78
CA PHE A 44 20.89 -3.81 -7.04
C PHE A 44 21.63 -3.02 -5.94
N PRO A 45 21.42 -1.69 -5.81
CA PRO A 45 22.24 -0.82 -4.95
C PRO A 45 21.88 -0.87 -3.45
N ALA A 46 20.92 -1.69 -3.03
CA ALA A 46 20.46 -1.78 -1.65
C ALA A 46 20.79 -3.14 -1.03
N ILE A 47 20.94 -3.17 0.30
CA ILE A 47 20.95 -4.42 1.06
C ILE A 47 19.51 -4.91 1.19
N VAL A 48 19.25 -6.15 0.83
CA VAL A 48 17.95 -6.80 0.96
C VAL A 48 17.92 -7.57 2.28
N LEU A 49 16.99 -7.24 3.17
CA LEU A 49 16.79 -7.92 4.45
C LEU A 49 15.42 -8.61 4.46
N ARG A 50 15.37 -9.90 4.78
CA ARG A 50 14.10 -10.65 4.93
C ARG A 50 13.71 -10.80 6.39
N ILE A 51 12.63 -10.18 6.81
CA ILE A 51 12.16 -10.12 8.19
C ILE A 51 10.91 -10.96 8.31
N ARG A 52 10.98 -12.02 9.11
CA ARG A 52 9.80 -12.82 9.45
C ARG A 52 8.83 -11.98 10.29
N GLY A 53 7.55 -12.14 10.00
CA GLY A 53 6.42 -11.46 10.61
C GLY A 53 6.24 -11.83 12.08
N TYR A 54 5.28 -11.18 12.73
CA TYR A 54 4.89 -11.43 14.12
C TYR A 54 3.42 -11.87 14.24
N ASN A 55 2.66 -11.87 13.15
CA ASN A 55 1.21 -11.97 13.26
C ASN A 55 0.77 -13.42 13.48
N SER A 56 -0.06 -13.59 14.52
CA SER A 56 -0.68 -14.83 15.01
C SER A 56 -1.63 -15.53 14.02
N GLY A 57 -1.77 -15.04 12.79
CA GLY A 57 -2.65 -15.62 11.76
C GLY A 57 -1.97 -15.92 10.42
N ASP A 58 -0.70 -15.57 10.24
CA ASP A 58 0.09 -15.91 9.04
C ASP A 58 1.54 -16.18 9.46
N PRO A 59 1.85 -17.41 9.93
CA PRO A 59 3.18 -17.77 10.43
C PRO A 59 4.28 -17.63 9.36
N ASP A 60 3.91 -17.61 8.08
CA ASP A 60 4.82 -17.50 6.93
C ASP A 60 4.95 -16.07 6.39
N GLY A 61 4.32 -15.08 7.04
CA GLY A 61 4.41 -13.69 6.62
C GLY A 61 5.87 -13.19 6.64
N VAL A 62 6.45 -12.92 5.47
CA VAL A 62 7.80 -12.32 5.35
C VAL A 62 7.69 -10.93 4.76
N ALA A 63 8.26 -9.96 5.47
CA ALA A 63 8.49 -8.62 4.96
C ALA A 63 9.92 -8.50 4.42
N THR A 64 10.08 -7.80 3.31
CA THR A 64 11.39 -7.48 2.72
C THR A 64 11.69 -6.01 2.94
N ALA A 65 12.83 -5.71 3.55
CA ALA A 65 13.34 -4.36 3.68
C ALA A 65 14.55 -4.14 2.77
N LEU A 66 14.50 -3.08 1.97
CA LEU A 66 15.54 -2.63 1.08
C LEU A 66 16.22 -1.44 1.75
N LEU A 67 17.44 -1.66 2.25
CA LEU A 67 18.24 -0.67 2.96
C LEU A 67 19.23 -0.03 1.99
N PHE A 68 19.09 1.27 1.76
CA PHE A 68 19.98 2.05 0.91
C PHE A 68 21.08 2.72 1.74
N ARG A 69 22.22 3.01 1.10
CA ARG A 69 23.34 3.70 1.74
C ARG A 69 22.96 5.08 2.26
N SER A 70 21.96 5.73 1.66
CA SER A 70 21.38 7.00 2.13
C SER A 70 20.61 6.91 3.45
N GLY A 71 20.55 5.74 4.10
CA GLY A 71 19.76 5.53 5.31
C GLY A 71 18.28 5.30 5.06
N ARG A 72 17.80 5.51 3.83
CA ARG A 72 16.43 5.22 3.43
C ARG A 72 16.19 3.71 3.45
N VAL A 73 15.04 3.32 4.00
CA VAL A 73 14.52 1.96 3.95
C VAL A 73 13.21 1.97 3.19
N VAL A 74 13.08 1.05 2.23
CA VAL A 74 11.82 0.69 1.59
C VAL A 74 11.44 -0.70 2.07
N MET A 75 10.33 -0.83 2.79
CA MET A 75 9.84 -2.09 3.32
C MET A 75 8.56 -2.49 2.59
N THR A 76 8.45 -3.75 2.18
CA THR A 76 7.29 -4.33 1.48
C THR A 76 6.94 -5.69 2.06
N GLY A 77 5.75 -6.20 1.80
CA GLY A 77 5.28 -7.49 2.28
C GLY A 77 4.67 -7.46 3.69
N VAL A 78 4.47 -6.28 4.29
CA VAL A 78 3.83 -6.19 5.61
C VAL A 78 2.33 -6.36 5.47
N ARG A 79 1.81 -7.44 6.08
CA ARG A 79 0.39 -7.83 6.10
C ARG A 79 -0.20 -7.57 7.47
N ALA A 80 -1.41 -7.06 7.53
CA ALA A 80 -2.11 -6.85 8.80
C ALA A 80 -3.62 -6.66 8.55
N PRO A 81 -4.47 -6.94 9.55
CA PRO A 81 -5.81 -6.38 9.60
C PRO A 81 -5.75 -4.85 9.49
N ALA A 82 -6.77 -4.24 8.89
CA ALA A 82 -6.91 -2.79 8.76
C ALA A 82 -6.63 -2.04 10.07
N CYS A 83 -7.25 -2.47 11.19
CA CYS A 83 -7.09 -1.85 12.50
C CYS A 83 -5.67 -1.99 13.12
N GLY A 84 -4.90 -3.00 12.70
CA GLY A 84 -3.58 -3.32 13.26
C GLY A 84 -2.41 -2.92 12.37
N LEU A 85 -2.65 -2.24 11.24
CA LEU A 85 -1.60 -1.95 10.27
C LEU A 85 -0.49 -1.06 10.84
N CYS A 86 -0.86 0.04 11.50
CA CYS A 86 0.11 1.00 12.03
C CYS A 86 1.04 0.38 13.07
N SER A 87 0.50 -0.41 14.00
CA SER A 87 1.30 -1.11 15.01
C SER A 87 2.21 -2.16 14.37
N THR A 88 1.69 -2.96 13.44
CA THR A 88 2.47 -3.98 12.72
C THR A 88 3.63 -3.36 11.95
N VAL A 89 3.38 -2.29 11.21
CA VAL A 89 4.40 -1.57 10.44
C VAL A 89 5.50 -1.03 11.36
N ASN A 90 5.14 -0.45 12.51
CA ASN A 90 6.10 0.06 13.48
C ASN A 90 6.96 -1.06 14.08
N VAL A 91 6.36 -2.20 14.43
CA VAL A 91 7.10 -3.38 14.93
C VAL A 91 8.09 -3.87 13.87
N MET A 92 7.69 -3.95 12.60
CA MET A 92 8.57 -4.38 11.52
C MET A 92 9.73 -3.41 11.30
N ALA A 93 9.47 -2.10 11.31
CA ALA A 93 10.53 -1.09 11.23
C ALA A 93 11.54 -1.22 12.39
N HIS A 94 11.07 -1.47 13.61
CA HIS A 94 11.93 -1.72 14.77
C HIS A 94 12.75 -3.00 14.64
N ARG A 95 12.21 -4.05 14.01
CA ARG A 95 12.96 -5.28 13.69
C ARG A 95 14.06 -5.01 12.66
N VAL A 96 13.80 -4.21 11.63
CA VAL A 96 14.85 -3.77 10.67
C VAL A 96 15.97 -3.08 11.44
N ARG A 97 15.63 -2.08 12.26
CA ARG A 97 16.60 -1.34 13.09
C ARG A 97 17.40 -2.28 13.99
N HIS A 98 16.74 -3.22 14.66
CA HIS A 98 17.40 -4.18 15.53
C HIS A 98 18.46 -4.99 14.79
N ARG A 99 18.12 -5.52 13.60
CA ARG A 99 19.06 -6.28 12.76
C ARG A 99 20.23 -5.44 12.28
N VAL A 100 19.96 -4.21 11.85
CA VAL A 100 21.01 -3.26 11.45
C VAL A 100 21.96 -2.98 12.61
N ARG A 101 21.43 -2.72 13.82
CA ARG A 101 22.25 -2.49 15.02
C ARG A 101 23.07 -3.72 15.39
N ALA A 102 22.52 -4.92 15.26
CA ALA A 102 23.24 -6.17 15.51
C ALA A 102 24.41 -6.32 14.53
N ALA A 103 24.19 -6.09 13.23
CA ALA A 103 25.26 -6.16 12.22
C ALA A 103 26.37 -5.13 12.46
N LEU A 104 26.01 -3.88 12.79
CA LEU A 104 26.98 -2.83 13.14
C LEU A 104 27.79 -3.20 14.39
N ARG A 105 27.17 -3.76 15.44
CA ARG A 105 27.87 -4.23 16.64
C ARG A 105 28.82 -5.39 16.32
N GLY A 106 28.39 -6.34 15.49
CA GLY A 106 29.23 -7.46 15.05
C GLY A 106 30.49 -7.00 14.30
N ALA A 107 30.44 -5.84 13.66
CA ALA A 107 31.59 -5.21 13.00
C ALA A 107 32.40 -4.26 13.90
N GLY A 108 32.14 -4.21 15.21
CA GLY A 108 32.80 -3.29 16.15
C GLY A 108 32.29 -1.84 16.14
N LEU A 109 31.26 -1.52 15.34
CA LEU A 109 30.72 -0.17 15.17
C LEU A 109 29.62 0.16 16.21
N SER A 110 29.94 -0.08 17.49
CA SER A 110 28.98 0.04 18.60
C SER A 110 28.45 1.46 18.84
N ALA A 111 29.24 2.50 18.55
CA ALA A 111 28.80 3.89 18.65
C ALA A 111 27.71 4.21 17.60
N ALA A 112 27.96 3.87 16.33
CA ALA A 112 27.00 4.03 15.24
C ALA A 112 25.71 3.24 15.51
N ALA A 113 25.84 2.00 16.02
CA ALA A 113 24.71 1.18 16.42
C ALA A 113 23.88 1.81 17.56
N ARG A 114 24.50 2.48 18.54
CA ARG A 114 23.77 3.16 19.63
C ARG A 114 23.06 4.42 19.17
N ALA A 115 23.66 5.18 18.24
CA ALA A 115 23.09 6.42 17.72
C ALA A 115 21.88 6.20 16.79
N LEU A 116 21.75 5.01 16.19
CA LEU A 116 20.73 4.74 15.17
C LEU A 116 19.28 4.78 15.70
N ARG A 117 18.46 5.64 15.09
CA ARG A 117 17.02 5.81 15.35
C ARG A 117 16.23 5.68 14.04
N ILE A 118 14.94 5.38 14.14
CA ILE A 118 14.02 5.40 12.99
C ILE A 118 13.41 6.80 12.95
N GLY A 119 13.45 7.45 11.79
CA GLY A 119 12.70 8.67 11.53
C GLY A 119 11.22 8.38 11.25
N GLU A 120 10.54 9.30 10.59
CA GLU A 120 9.12 9.14 10.29
C GLU A 120 8.85 7.92 9.39
N VAL A 121 7.89 7.09 9.80
CA VAL A 121 7.45 5.92 9.06
C VAL A 121 6.22 6.28 8.23
N ARG A 122 6.34 6.20 6.90
CA ARG A 122 5.28 6.58 5.96
C ARG A 122 4.83 5.41 5.12
N VAL A 123 3.54 5.14 5.11
CA VAL A 123 2.91 4.23 4.13
C VAL A 123 2.91 4.90 2.75
N ARG A 124 3.37 4.18 1.73
CA ARG A 124 3.45 4.63 0.34
C ARG A 124 2.41 3.98 -0.57
N ASN A 125 2.07 2.73 -0.28
CA ASN A 125 1.05 1.99 -1.03
C ASN A 125 0.45 0.91 -0.14
N LEU A 126 -0.85 0.69 -0.28
CA LEU A 126 -1.59 -0.40 0.33
C LEU A 126 -2.21 -1.25 -0.77
N VAL A 127 -2.27 -2.55 -0.52
CA VAL A 127 -2.97 -3.51 -1.36
C VAL A 127 -3.90 -4.33 -0.48
N SER A 128 -5.17 -4.37 -0.84
CA SER A 128 -6.16 -5.26 -0.23
C SER A 128 -6.80 -6.14 -1.29
N SER A 129 -7.35 -7.26 -0.85
CA SER A 129 -8.10 -8.17 -1.70
C SER A 129 -9.36 -8.63 -0.98
N VAL A 130 -10.47 -8.65 -1.70
CA VAL A 130 -11.75 -9.19 -1.25
C VAL A 130 -12.23 -10.22 -2.28
N ARG A 131 -12.95 -11.24 -1.83
CA ARG A 131 -13.64 -12.17 -2.72
C ARG A 131 -15.14 -11.91 -2.61
N LEU A 132 -15.74 -11.50 -3.71
CA LEU A 132 -17.18 -11.39 -3.85
C LEU A 132 -17.80 -12.80 -3.83
N PRO A 133 -19.00 -12.98 -3.25
CA PRO A 133 -19.63 -14.30 -3.13
C PRO A 133 -20.23 -14.82 -4.44
N PHE A 134 -20.10 -14.07 -5.54
CA PHE A 134 -20.67 -14.40 -6.84
C PHE A 134 -19.67 -14.11 -7.97
N ARG A 135 -19.94 -14.70 -9.13
CA ARG A 135 -19.22 -14.38 -10.37
C ARG A 135 -19.65 -13.02 -10.90
N VAL A 136 -18.72 -12.30 -11.49
CA VAL A 136 -18.97 -10.95 -12.02
C VAL A 136 -18.98 -10.97 -13.54
N HIS A 137 -20.02 -10.36 -14.13
CA HIS A 137 -20.09 -10.04 -15.55
C HIS A 137 -19.27 -8.78 -15.85
N ILE A 138 -17.94 -8.95 -15.95
CA ILE A 138 -16.99 -7.84 -16.04
C ILE A 138 -17.12 -7.01 -17.32
N GLU A 139 -17.64 -7.57 -18.42
CA GLU A 139 -17.95 -6.86 -19.66
C GLU A 139 -19.09 -5.86 -19.44
N ARG A 140 -20.16 -6.27 -18.74
CA ARG A 140 -21.28 -5.38 -18.41
C ARG A 140 -20.82 -4.23 -17.51
N LEU A 141 -20.00 -4.53 -16.51
CA LEU A 141 -19.43 -3.51 -15.65
C LEU A 141 -18.51 -2.57 -16.43
N TYR A 142 -17.64 -3.10 -17.29
CA TYR A 142 -16.77 -2.29 -18.16
C TYR A 142 -17.58 -1.31 -19.00
N ASN A 143 -18.62 -1.79 -19.70
CA ASN A 143 -19.49 -0.94 -20.51
C ASN A 143 -20.17 0.15 -19.66
N SER A 144 -20.70 -0.22 -18.49
CA SER A 144 -21.31 0.76 -17.57
C SER A 144 -20.33 1.82 -17.06
N LEU A 145 -19.06 1.46 -16.86
CA LEU A 145 -18.01 2.39 -16.44
C LEU A 145 -17.55 3.31 -17.58
N MET A 146 -17.53 2.80 -18.82
CA MET A 146 -17.18 3.59 -20.00
C MET A 146 -18.26 4.58 -20.38
N SER A 147 -19.55 4.24 -20.25
CA SER A 147 -20.64 5.20 -20.44
C SER A 147 -20.56 6.38 -19.44
N ARG A 148 -20.07 6.13 -18.22
CA ARG A 148 -19.87 7.17 -17.18
C ARG A 148 -18.63 8.02 -17.38
N HIS A 149 -17.62 7.53 -18.12
CA HIS A 149 -16.44 8.32 -18.49
C HIS A 149 -16.82 9.51 -19.40
N SER A 150 -17.89 9.37 -20.19
CA SER A 150 -18.36 10.41 -21.11
C SER A 150 -19.41 11.36 -20.50
N ALA A 151 -19.99 11.02 -19.35
CA ALA A 151 -21.08 11.76 -18.72
C ALA A 151 -20.61 12.55 -17.49
N ILE A 152 -19.54 13.35 -17.63
CA ILE A 152 -19.02 14.23 -16.57
C ILE A 152 -19.93 15.46 -16.31
N ASP A 153 -21.20 15.43 -16.76
CA ASP A 153 -22.18 16.48 -16.46
C ASP A 153 -23.30 15.96 -15.54
N GLN A 154 -23.28 16.52 -14.32
CA GLN A 154 -24.45 16.91 -13.52
C GLN A 154 -25.59 15.90 -13.32
N ASN A 155 -25.34 14.75 -12.72
CA ASN A 155 -26.42 14.04 -12.02
C ASN A 155 -25.96 13.64 -10.61
N HIS A 156 -26.38 14.45 -9.64
CA HIS A 156 -26.36 14.15 -8.22
C HIS A 156 -27.51 13.16 -7.96
N ASP A 157 -27.24 11.86 -8.12
CA ASP A 157 -28.20 10.83 -7.70
C ASP A 157 -28.18 10.76 -6.16
N ASP A 158 -29.29 11.17 -5.54
CA ASP A 158 -29.58 11.30 -4.10
C ASP A 158 -29.50 10.01 -3.25
N ASP A 159 -28.92 8.92 -3.75
CA ASP A 159 -28.71 7.68 -2.97
C ASP A 159 -27.38 7.75 -2.21
N ASN A 160 -27.29 8.73 -1.32
CA ASN A 160 -26.09 9.02 -0.56
C ASN A 160 -25.89 8.00 0.58
N VAL A 161 -25.21 6.90 0.27
CA VAL A 161 -24.62 6.04 1.30
C VAL A 161 -23.63 6.90 2.10
N LEU A 162 -23.67 6.77 3.43
CA LEU A 162 -22.90 7.43 4.50
C LEU A 162 -21.35 7.36 4.38
N ALA A 163 -20.79 7.20 3.19
CA ALA A 163 -19.36 7.17 2.97
C ALA A 163 -18.80 8.58 2.84
N ASP A 164 -17.87 8.93 3.74
CA ASP A 164 -17.12 10.19 3.72
C ASP A 164 -16.33 10.42 2.41
N ILE A 165 -16.06 9.34 1.65
CA ILE A 165 -15.31 9.39 0.39
C ILE A 165 -16.13 8.74 -0.73
N GLN A 166 -16.39 9.51 -1.78
CA GLN A 166 -17.31 9.16 -2.86
C GLN A 166 -16.61 8.99 -4.20
N PHE A 167 -17.16 8.13 -5.04
CA PHE A 167 -16.76 7.99 -6.44
C PHE A 167 -17.14 9.24 -7.25
N VAL A 168 -16.16 9.82 -7.94
CA VAL A 168 -16.33 11.02 -8.77
C VAL A 168 -16.22 10.69 -10.26
N GLY A 169 -15.45 9.68 -10.64
CA GLY A 169 -15.30 9.33 -12.04
C GLY A 169 -14.25 8.26 -12.33
N VAL A 170 -14.17 7.85 -13.58
CA VAL A 170 -13.20 6.85 -14.07
C VAL A 170 -12.03 7.58 -14.71
N ARG A 171 -10.80 7.38 -14.22
CA ARG A 171 -9.58 7.93 -14.86
C ARG A 171 -9.05 7.04 -15.98
N SER A 172 -9.19 5.73 -15.82
CA SER A 172 -8.85 4.76 -16.86
C SER A 172 -9.55 3.45 -16.58
N CYS A 173 -9.98 2.75 -17.62
CA CYS A 173 -10.54 1.41 -17.51
C CYS A 173 -10.06 0.61 -18.71
N ARG A 174 -9.58 -0.62 -18.49
CA ARG A 174 -9.14 -1.52 -19.55
C ARG A 174 -9.63 -2.93 -19.28
N LEU A 175 -10.18 -3.54 -20.32
CA LEU A 175 -10.56 -4.93 -20.36
C LEU A 175 -9.95 -5.53 -21.63
N ASP A 176 -8.88 -6.31 -21.46
CA ASP A 176 -8.19 -7.00 -22.55
C ASP A 176 -7.76 -8.37 -22.05
N PHE A 177 -8.58 -9.38 -22.35
CA PHE A 177 -8.35 -10.75 -21.90
C PHE A 177 -7.13 -11.40 -22.52
N CYS A 178 -6.65 -10.92 -23.66
CA CYS A 178 -5.44 -11.42 -24.28
C CYS A 178 -4.21 -10.98 -23.49
N ALA A 179 -4.23 -9.75 -22.95
CA ALA A 179 -3.13 -9.21 -22.17
C ALA A 179 -3.21 -9.57 -20.68
N PHE A 180 -4.40 -9.50 -20.07
CA PHE A 180 -4.57 -9.72 -18.63
C PHE A 180 -6.01 -10.17 -18.29
N PRO A 181 -6.21 -11.27 -17.54
CA PRO A 181 -7.53 -11.88 -17.33
C PRO A 181 -8.36 -11.17 -16.23
N ALA A 182 -8.33 -9.84 -16.18
CA ALA A 182 -9.12 -9.05 -15.25
C ALA A 182 -9.44 -7.66 -15.82
N LEU A 183 -10.57 -7.12 -15.38
CA LEU A 183 -10.89 -5.71 -15.56
C LEU A 183 -9.96 -4.87 -14.69
N ARG A 184 -9.16 -3.99 -15.30
CA ARG A 184 -8.32 -3.01 -14.60
C ARG A 184 -8.94 -1.64 -14.70
N CYS A 185 -9.28 -1.03 -13.58
CA CYS A 185 -9.88 0.30 -13.55
C CYS A 185 -9.22 1.18 -12.48
N THR A 186 -8.97 2.44 -12.83
CA THR A 186 -8.55 3.49 -11.91
C THR A 186 -9.70 4.48 -11.73
N LEU A 187 -10.22 4.53 -10.52
CA LEU A 187 -11.27 5.42 -10.07
C LEU A 187 -10.65 6.72 -9.53
N SER A 188 -11.40 7.80 -9.68
CA SER A 188 -11.20 9.08 -9.00
C SER A 188 -12.24 9.18 -7.89
N MET A 189 -11.79 9.43 -6.67
CA MET A 189 -12.63 9.56 -5.48
C MET A 189 -12.36 10.89 -4.79
N ALA A 190 -13.37 11.49 -4.15
CA ALA A 190 -13.21 12.74 -3.39
C ALA A 190 -13.95 12.67 -2.06
N LEU A 191 -13.52 13.52 -1.11
CA LEU A 191 -14.23 13.70 0.16
C LEU A 191 -15.59 14.36 -0.11
N SER A 192 -16.59 14.02 0.69
CA SER A 192 -17.91 14.65 0.61
C SER A 192 -17.83 16.16 0.91
N GLU A 193 -18.76 16.94 0.34
CA GLU A 193 -18.78 18.41 0.46
C GLU A 193 -18.85 18.88 1.92
N SER A 194 -19.52 18.12 2.79
CA SER A 194 -19.63 18.39 4.23
C SER A 194 -18.27 18.43 4.95
N GLN A 195 -17.29 17.63 4.52
CA GLN A 195 -15.92 17.65 5.08
C GLN A 195 -15.01 18.66 4.36
N GLN A 196 -15.29 18.97 3.09
CA GLN A 196 -14.55 19.99 2.35
C GLN A 196 -14.78 21.40 2.90
N GLN A 197 -15.95 21.69 3.48
CA GLN A 197 -16.22 23.00 4.09
C GLN A 197 -15.43 23.23 5.39
N GLN A 198 -15.04 22.15 6.11
CA GLN A 198 -14.24 22.25 7.34
C GLN A 198 -12.74 22.36 7.07
N ALA A 199 -12.25 21.78 5.97
CA ALA A 199 -10.87 21.92 5.52
C ALA A 199 -10.80 23.07 4.53
N GLN A 200 -10.27 24.23 4.90
CA GLN A 200 -10.18 25.48 4.12
C GLN A 200 -9.42 25.39 2.76
N SER A 201 -9.25 24.19 2.17
CA SER A 201 -8.72 23.94 0.83
C SER A 201 -9.34 22.69 0.20
N VAL A 202 -9.62 22.74 -1.11
CA VAL A 202 -10.13 21.59 -1.88
C VAL A 202 -9.03 20.54 -2.02
N ALA A 203 -9.17 19.41 -1.34
CA ALA A 203 -8.22 18.31 -1.43
C ALA A 203 -8.25 17.68 -2.85
N PRO A 204 -7.09 17.31 -3.42
CA PRO A 204 -7.06 16.70 -4.75
C PRO A 204 -7.74 15.33 -4.72
N PRO A 205 -8.38 14.92 -5.83
CA PRO A 205 -9.08 13.64 -5.89
C PRO A 205 -8.12 12.46 -5.73
N ILE A 206 -8.54 11.52 -4.88
CA ILE A 206 -7.85 10.28 -4.56
C ILE A 206 -7.98 9.33 -5.74
N ALA A 207 -6.84 8.89 -6.29
CA ALA A 207 -6.82 7.85 -7.30
C ALA A 207 -6.77 6.47 -6.65
N VAL A 208 -7.64 5.55 -7.06
CA VAL A 208 -7.64 4.16 -6.60
C VAL A 208 -7.72 3.23 -7.78
N THR A 209 -6.82 2.25 -7.86
CA THR A 209 -6.84 1.24 -8.92
C THR A 209 -7.38 -0.07 -8.37
N PHE A 210 -8.29 -0.70 -9.08
CA PHE A 210 -8.73 -2.06 -8.80
C PHE A 210 -8.52 -3.00 -9.98
N LEU A 211 -8.38 -4.29 -9.64
CA LEU A 211 -8.41 -5.43 -10.56
C LEU A 211 -9.59 -6.31 -10.17
N LEU A 212 -10.48 -6.60 -11.10
CA LEU A 212 -11.65 -7.43 -10.87
C LEU A 212 -11.69 -8.61 -11.83
N PHE A 213 -11.76 -9.81 -11.28
CA PHE A 213 -11.77 -11.06 -12.00
C PHE A 213 -13.20 -11.62 -12.09
N VAL A 214 -13.48 -12.40 -13.15
CA VAL A 214 -14.79 -13.07 -13.36
C VAL A 214 -15.19 -13.94 -12.17
N ASN A 215 -14.22 -14.54 -11.47
CA ASN A 215 -14.45 -15.37 -10.30
C ASN A 215 -14.82 -14.59 -9.02
N GLY A 216 -15.00 -13.27 -9.11
CA GLY A 216 -15.33 -12.41 -7.98
C GLY A 216 -14.13 -11.97 -7.14
N GLN A 217 -12.90 -12.33 -7.52
CA GLN A 217 -11.71 -11.78 -6.85
C GLN A 217 -11.56 -10.30 -7.21
N LEU A 218 -11.52 -9.46 -6.18
CA LEU A 218 -11.30 -8.02 -6.27
C LEU A 218 -10.00 -7.67 -5.56
N ILE A 219 -9.12 -6.95 -6.23
CA ILE A 219 -7.86 -6.42 -5.66
C ILE A 219 -7.92 -4.90 -5.77
N VAL A 220 -7.61 -4.20 -4.68
CA VAL A 220 -7.58 -2.73 -4.61
C VAL A 220 -6.18 -2.26 -4.21
N THR A 221 -5.64 -1.28 -4.93
CA THR A 221 -4.29 -0.72 -4.75
C THR A 221 -4.22 0.76 -5.13
N GLY A 222 -3.08 1.41 -4.90
CA GLY A 222 -2.81 2.79 -5.30
C GLY A 222 -3.10 3.82 -4.20
N VAL A 223 -3.53 3.38 -3.02
CA VAL A 223 -3.85 4.25 -1.88
C VAL A 223 -2.84 4.15 -0.75
N ARG A 224 -2.82 5.17 0.11
CA ARG A 224 -1.88 5.27 1.25
C ARG A 224 -2.54 5.13 2.61
N ARG A 225 -3.87 5.11 2.65
CA ARG A 225 -4.70 5.15 3.84
C ARG A 225 -5.71 4.01 3.81
N VAL A 226 -6.02 3.45 4.97
CA VAL A 226 -6.91 2.29 5.08
C VAL A 226 -8.35 2.71 4.78
N GLU A 227 -8.75 3.88 5.25
CA GLU A 227 -10.05 4.50 4.98
C GLU A 227 -10.35 4.59 3.47
N HIS A 228 -9.33 4.87 2.65
CA HIS A 228 -9.49 4.94 1.20
C HIS A 228 -9.70 3.56 0.56
N ILE A 229 -9.17 2.49 1.16
CA ILE A 229 -9.46 1.11 0.71
C ILE A 229 -10.91 0.77 1.02
N ASP A 230 -11.36 1.07 2.24
CA ASP A 230 -12.72 0.77 2.68
C ASP A 230 -13.75 1.47 1.79
N ALA A 231 -13.60 2.78 1.61
CA ALA A 231 -14.46 3.54 0.71
C ALA A 231 -14.40 3.02 -0.73
N ALA A 232 -13.23 2.64 -1.24
CA ALA A 232 -13.11 2.11 -2.59
C ALA A 232 -13.85 0.77 -2.74
N LEU A 233 -13.74 -0.12 -1.76
CA LEU A 233 -14.46 -1.40 -1.76
C LEU A 233 -15.97 -1.18 -1.77
N GLN A 234 -16.50 -0.31 -0.92
CA GLN A 234 -17.93 0.02 -0.88
C GLN A 234 -18.45 0.61 -2.20
N ASN A 235 -17.70 1.55 -2.78
CA ASN A 235 -18.02 2.14 -4.08
C ASN A 235 -18.02 1.07 -5.20
N ILE A 236 -17.00 0.20 -5.23
CA ILE A 236 -16.87 -0.86 -6.24
C ILE A 236 -17.97 -1.90 -6.10
N GLU A 237 -18.27 -2.36 -4.87
CA GLU A 237 -19.35 -3.30 -4.61
C GLU A 237 -20.70 -2.76 -5.06
N THR A 238 -20.97 -1.48 -4.80
CA THR A 238 -22.19 -0.80 -5.27
C THR A 238 -22.26 -0.79 -6.80
N MET A 239 -21.16 -0.46 -7.49
CA MET A 239 -21.09 -0.47 -8.96
C MET A 239 -21.30 -1.87 -9.55
N VAL A 240 -20.66 -2.89 -8.95
CA VAL A 240 -20.81 -4.28 -9.36
C VAL A 240 -22.26 -4.75 -9.19
N ASN A 241 -22.88 -4.47 -8.04
CA ASN A 241 -24.26 -4.85 -7.77
C ASN A 241 -25.22 -4.20 -8.78
N ARG A 242 -25.08 -2.90 -9.05
CA ARG A 242 -25.90 -2.20 -10.06
C ARG A 242 -25.76 -2.81 -11.46
N SER A 243 -24.55 -3.21 -11.86
CA SER A 243 -24.32 -3.84 -13.17
C SER A 243 -24.84 -5.28 -13.27
N THR A 244 -25.02 -5.95 -12.12
CA THR A 244 -25.47 -7.35 -12.06
C THR A 244 -27.00 -7.45 -12.09
N TYR A 245 -27.71 -6.49 -11.46
CA TYR A 245 -29.17 -6.53 -11.29
C TYR A 245 -29.97 -5.60 -12.22
N ARG A 246 -29.34 -4.74 -13.04
CA ARG A 246 -30.05 -4.03 -14.12
C ARG A 246 -30.53 -5.05 -15.17
N ARG A 247 -31.82 -5.36 -15.15
CA ARG A 247 -32.55 -6.09 -16.18
C ARG A 247 -32.75 -5.22 -17.41
#